data_AF-A0A814ZLS3-F1
#
_entry.id   AF-A0A814ZLS3-F1
#
_cell.length_a   1.000
_cell.length_b   1.000
_cell.length_c   1.000
_cell.angle_alpha   90.00
_cell.angle_beta   90.00
_cell.angle_gamma   90.00
#
_symmetry.space_group_name_H-M   'P 1'
#
loop_
_entity.id
_entity.type
_entity.pdbx_description
1 polymer ?
#
loop_
_entity_poly.entity_id
_entity_poly.type
_entity_poly.pdbx_seq_one_letter_code
_entity_poly.pdbx_strand_id
1 'polypeptide(L)'
;MYDGFTSVPWTAPPVNEMKSDPLAFLFTLTHTSHQAKCDFEEAKTAVWHKAEAGPIIGSNQDLYLDDQSNWINNNYINLSFAYIEKSDGTDRRTYSDFMPFTPEDIEVHKLL
;
A
#
# COMPACT_ATOMS: atom_id res chain seq x y z
N MET A 1 1.58 -7.23 -10.54
CA MET A 1 0.40 -6.57 -10.00
C MET A 1 0.53 -6.52 -8.49
N TYR A 2 0.55 -5.33 -7.92
CA TYR A 2 0.52 -5.11 -6.48
C TYR A 2 -0.81 -4.46 -6.14
N ASP A 3 -1.36 -4.82 -4.99
CA ASP A 3 -2.70 -4.45 -4.59
C ASP A 3 -2.79 -4.41 -3.07
N GLY A 4 -3.87 -3.87 -2.54
CA GLY A 4 -4.06 -3.69 -1.12
C GLY A 4 -5.50 -3.75 -0.68
N PHE A 5 -5.67 -4.00 0.61
CA PHE A 5 -6.96 -4.03 1.27
C PHE A 5 -6.97 -3.05 2.44
N THR A 6 -8.10 -2.38 2.60
CA THR A 6 -8.46 -1.57 3.76
C THR A 6 -9.95 -1.76 4.06
N SER A 7 -10.28 -1.87 5.35
CA SER A 7 -11.65 -1.82 5.87
C SER A 7 -12.15 -0.39 6.05
N VAL A 8 -11.25 0.60 6.01
CA VAL A 8 -11.58 2.02 6.13
C VAL A 8 -11.91 2.60 4.75
N PRO A 9 -13.13 3.12 4.54
CA PRO A 9 -13.53 3.75 3.28
C PRO A 9 -12.76 5.05 3.04
N TRP A 10 -12.39 5.28 1.78
CA TRP A 10 -11.78 6.53 1.35
C TRP A 10 -12.70 7.74 1.50
N THR A 11 -12.18 8.86 2.00
CA THR A 11 -12.97 10.08 2.28
C THR A 11 -12.51 11.35 1.56
N ALA A 12 -11.39 11.33 0.81
CA ALA A 12 -10.79 12.52 0.16
C ALA A 12 -10.83 13.80 1.04
N PRO A 13 -10.25 13.76 2.25
CA PRO A 13 -10.40 14.82 3.23
C PRO A 13 -9.63 16.08 2.82
N PRO A 14 -10.09 17.29 3.20
CA PRO A 14 -9.42 18.55 2.87
C PRO A 14 -8.09 18.74 3.60
N VAL A 15 -7.83 17.94 4.64
CA VAL A 15 -6.57 17.89 5.38
C VAL A 15 -6.14 16.44 5.46
N ASN A 16 -4.86 16.21 5.19
CA ASN A 16 -4.30 14.86 5.18
C ASN A 16 -4.45 14.19 6.54
N GLU A 17 -5.02 12.99 6.58
CA GLU A 17 -5.30 12.26 7.82
C GLU A 17 -4.83 10.81 7.74
N MET A 18 -4.15 10.34 8.78
CA MET A 18 -3.84 8.92 8.93
C MET A 18 -5.01 8.21 9.61
N LYS A 19 -5.36 7.04 9.11
CA LYS A 19 -6.40 6.18 9.65
C LYS A 19 -5.77 4.91 10.18
N SER A 20 -6.32 4.47 11.31
CA SER A 20 -5.99 3.18 11.86
C SER A 20 -6.83 2.10 11.18
N ASP A 21 -6.18 1.03 10.74
CA ASP A 21 -6.85 -0.15 10.21
C ASP A 21 -6.06 -1.43 10.53
N PRO A 22 -6.47 -2.22 11.54
CA PRO A 22 -5.80 -3.46 11.88
C PRO A 22 -6.02 -4.58 10.86
N LEU A 23 -6.96 -4.40 9.92
CA LEU A 23 -7.25 -5.38 8.87
C LEU A 23 -6.58 -5.03 7.55
N ALA A 24 -5.92 -3.88 7.44
CA ALA A 24 -5.23 -3.52 6.22
C ALA A 24 -4.09 -4.50 5.92
N PHE A 25 -3.81 -4.71 4.65
CA PHE A 25 -2.62 -5.45 4.18
C PHE A 25 -2.33 -5.08 2.72
N LEU A 26 -1.09 -5.29 2.28
CA LEU A 26 -0.75 -5.34 0.85
C LEU A 26 -0.54 -6.77 0.41
N PHE A 27 -0.75 -7.01 -0.89
CA PHE A 27 -0.52 -8.30 -1.52
C PHE A 27 -0.04 -8.13 -2.97
N THR A 28 0.51 -9.20 -3.53
CA THR A 28 0.94 -9.26 -4.93
C THR A 28 0.54 -10.60 -5.52
N LEU A 29 0.03 -10.60 -6.76
CA LEU A 29 -0.37 -11.83 -7.45
C LEU A 29 0.74 -12.37 -8.38
N THR A 30 1.80 -11.59 -8.63
CA THR A 30 2.77 -11.90 -9.69
C THR A 30 4.14 -12.32 -9.17
N HIS A 31 4.36 -12.35 -7.86
CA HIS A 31 5.65 -12.72 -7.27
C HIS A 31 5.57 -14.10 -6.62
N THR A 32 6.16 -15.11 -7.28
CA THR A 32 6.16 -16.51 -6.83
C THR A 32 7.29 -16.84 -5.84
N SER A 33 8.19 -15.90 -5.57
CA SER A 33 9.39 -16.10 -4.74
C SER A 33 9.28 -15.54 -3.32
N HIS A 34 8.22 -14.80 -2.99
CA HIS A 34 8.09 -14.04 -1.74
C HIS A 34 6.68 -14.14 -1.17
N GLN A 35 6.53 -13.77 0.10
CA GLN A 35 5.22 -13.78 0.78
C GLN A 35 4.19 -12.95 0.00
N ALA A 36 3.10 -13.60 -0.41
CA ALA A 36 2.07 -13.01 -1.27
C ALA A 36 1.18 -11.99 -0.52
N LYS A 37 1.16 -12.03 0.81
CA LYS A 37 0.37 -11.15 1.69
C LYS A 37 1.25 -10.67 2.83
N CYS A 38 1.20 -9.37 3.13
CA CYS A 38 1.97 -8.79 4.21
C CYS A 38 1.07 -8.00 5.15
N ASP A 39 1.02 -8.42 6.41
CA ASP A 39 0.24 -7.76 7.46
C ASP A 39 1.00 -6.52 7.97
N PHE A 40 0.27 -5.46 8.35
CA PHE A 40 0.86 -4.23 8.90
C PHE A 40 1.18 -4.37 10.39
N GLU A 41 2.41 -4.02 10.79
CA GLU A 41 2.80 -4.00 12.21
C GLU A 41 2.26 -2.77 12.95
N GLU A 42 2.12 -1.63 12.26
CA GLU A 42 1.61 -0.38 12.85
C GLU A 42 0.18 -0.06 12.40
N ALA A 43 -0.79 -0.71 13.03
CA ALA A 43 -2.21 -0.51 12.71
C ALA A 43 -2.71 0.94 12.85
N LYS A 44 -2.00 1.84 13.55
CA LYS A 44 -2.43 3.23 13.80
C LYS A 44 -2.28 4.18 12.60
N THR A 45 -1.39 3.84 11.68
CA THR A 45 -1.02 4.64 10.51
C THR A 45 -1.18 3.82 9.23
N ALA A 46 -2.04 2.82 9.26
CA ALA A 46 -2.18 1.81 8.21
C ALA A 46 -2.66 2.37 6.87
N VAL A 47 -3.42 3.47 6.88
CA VAL A 47 -3.96 4.08 5.66
C VAL A 47 -3.82 5.59 5.76
N TRP A 48 -3.39 6.25 4.68
CA TRP A 48 -3.27 7.69 4.63
C TRP A 48 -4.27 8.27 3.65
N HIS A 49 -5.13 9.16 4.14
CA HIS A 49 -6.03 9.93 3.31
C HIS A 49 -5.49 11.31 2.96
N LYS A 50 -5.39 11.60 1.67
CA LYS A 50 -4.91 12.85 1.05
C LYS A 50 -5.78 13.17 -0.16
N ALA A 51 -6.24 14.40 -0.31
CA ALA A 51 -7.10 14.76 -1.44
C ALA A 51 -6.38 14.66 -2.79
N GLU A 52 -5.07 14.93 -2.80
CA GLU A 52 -4.17 14.86 -3.96
C GLU A 52 -3.72 13.43 -4.34
N ALA A 53 -4.25 12.41 -3.67
CA ALA A 53 -3.90 11.02 -3.92
C ALA A 53 -5.14 10.11 -3.83
N GLY A 54 -5.01 8.89 -4.35
CA GLY A 54 -5.93 7.80 -4.04
C GLY A 54 -5.74 7.29 -2.60
N PRO A 55 -6.40 6.18 -2.23
CA PRO A 55 -6.10 5.50 -0.97
C PRO A 55 -4.64 5.06 -0.96
N ILE A 56 -3.88 5.61 0.00
CA ILE A 56 -2.50 5.23 0.25
C ILE A 56 -2.50 4.20 1.37
N ILE A 57 -1.90 3.05 1.12
CA ILE A 57 -1.87 1.95 2.08
C ILE A 57 -0.43 1.79 2.58
N GLY A 58 -0.30 1.72 3.91
CA GLY A 58 0.96 1.55 4.63
C GLY A 58 1.49 2.81 5.31
N SER A 59 2.15 2.61 6.46
CA SER A 59 2.57 3.67 7.39
C SER A 59 3.59 4.64 6.82
N ASN A 60 4.22 4.29 5.70
CA ASN A 60 5.16 5.13 4.98
C ASN A 60 4.80 5.30 3.49
N GLN A 61 3.51 5.23 3.15
CA GLN A 61 3.02 5.29 1.77
C GLN A 61 3.56 4.14 0.92
N ASP A 62 3.47 2.92 1.46
CA ASP A 62 4.12 1.78 0.82
C ASP A 62 3.46 1.41 -0.53
N LEU A 63 2.18 1.72 -0.70
CA LEU A 63 1.51 1.86 -1.99
C LEU A 63 0.97 3.28 -2.12
N TYR A 64 1.53 4.07 -3.04
CA TYR A 64 1.11 5.42 -3.33
C TYR A 64 0.55 5.52 -4.75
N LEU A 65 -0.68 6.02 -4.85
CA LEU A 65 -1.37 6.33 -6.11
C LEU A 65 -1.72 7.81 -6.11
N ASP A 66 -1.27 8.53 -7.12
CA ASP A 66 -1.52 9.95 -7.26
C ASP A 66 -2.92 10.23 -7.85
N ASP A 67 -3.51 11.41 -7.62
CA ASP A 67 -4.78 11.78 -8.26
C ASP A 67 -4.69 11.88 -9.80
N GLN A 68 -3.47 12.09 -10.30
CA GLN A 68 -3.07 11.98 -11.70
C GLN A 68 -2.27 10.71 -11.94
N SER A 69 -2.75 9.58 -11.41
CA SER A 69 -2.03 8.30 -11.47
C SER A 69 -1.69 7.85 -12.90
N ASN A 70 -2.40 8.32 -13.92
CA ASN A 70 -2.06 8.08 -15.33
C ASN A 70 -0.83 8.86 -15.84
N TRP A 71 -0.26 9.76 -15.05
CA TRP A 71 1.01 10.44 -15.36
C TRP A 71 2.22 9.62 -14.89
N ILE A 72 3.32 9.77 -15.63
CA ILE A 72 4.54 8.99 -15.43
C ILE A 72 5.26 9.44 -14.14
N ASN A 73 5.69 8.46 -13.34
CA ASN A 73 6.59 8.59 -12.16
C ASN A 73 6.05 9.21 -10.86
N ASN A 74 4.74 9.43 -10.71
CA ASN A 74 4.21 9.92 -9.44
C ASN A 74 3.67 8.80 -8.53
N ASN A 75 3.36 7.63 -9.08
CA ASN A 75 2.98 6.45 -8.31
C ASN A 75 4.20 5.62 -7.99
N TYR A 76 4.19 4.99 -6.81
CA TYR A 76 5.28 4.13 -6.41
C TYR A 76 4.83 3.09 -5.39
N ILE A 77 5.65 2.06 -5.30
CA ILE A 77 5.61 1.11 -4.21
C ILE A 77 6.92 1.23 -3.45
N ASN A 78 6.83 1.36 -2.13
CA ASN A 78 7.97 1.43 -1.24
C ASN A 78 7.78 0.43 -0.10
N LEU A 79 8.08 -0.83 -0.36
CA LEU A 79 7.85 -1.91 0.61
C LEU A 79 8.94 -2.00 1.70
N SER A 80 9.87 -1.03 1.76
CA SER A 80 11.10 -1.12 2.58
C SER A 80 10.91 -0.79 4.06
N PHE A 81 9.73 -0.32 4.47
CA PHE A 81 9.44 0.15 5.82
C PHE A 81 8.45 -0.74 6.58
N ALA A 82 7.33 -1.14 5.99
CA ALA A 82 6.29 -1.90 6.70
C ALA A 82 6.31 -3.42 6.44
N TYR A 83 7.10 -3.92 5.47
CA TYR A 83 7.06 -5.33 5.08
C TYR A 83 8.35 -6.05 5.39
N ILE A 84 8.28 -6.79 6.49
CA ILE A 84 9.28 -7.74 6.90
C ILE A 84 8.78 -9.11 6.46
N GLU A 85 9.50 -9.78 5.56
CA GLU A 85 9.27 -11.20 5.32
C GLU A 85 9.68 -11.94 6.58
N LYS A 86 8.71 -12.46 7.34
CA LYS A 86 8.97 -13.33 8.49
C LYS A 86 9.20 -14.75 8.00
N SER A 87 10.28 -14.96 7.25
CA SER A 87 10.83 -16.30 7.08
C SER A 87 11.69 -16.63 8.30
N ASP A 88 11.56 -17.82 8.87
CA ASP A 88 12.49 -18.43 9.85
C ASP A 88 12.90 -17.63 11.10
N GLY A 89 12.19 -16.54 11.43
CA GLY A 89 12.53 -15.69 12.58
C GLY A 89 13.65 -14.68 12.28
N THR A 90 14.04 -14.52 11.01
CA THR A 90 14.91 -13.44 10.58
C THR A 90 14.13 -12.35 9.85
N ASP A 91 14.27 -11.10 10.31
CA ASP A 91 13.67 -9.96 9.64
C ASP A 91 14.39 -9.74 8.30
N ARG A 92 13.78 -10.19 7.20
CA ARG A 92 14.27 -9.88 5.86
C ARG A 92 13.43 -8.75 5.28
N ARG A 93 14.08 -7.60 5.05
CA ARG A 93 13.54 -6.56 4.17
C ARG A 93 13.73 -7.05 2.74
N THR A 94 12.78 -7.84 2.27
CA THR A 94 12.90 -8.48 0.95
C THR A 94 12.63 -7.50 -0.19
N TYR A 95 12.06 -6.34 0.14
CA TYR A 95 11.74 -5.30 -0.81
C TYR A 95 12.39 -3.98 -0.36
N SER A 96 13.66 -3.78 -0.71
CA SER A 96 14.38 -2.52 -0.45
C SER A 96 14.08 -1.41 -1.46
N ASP A 97 13.25 -1.69 -2.46
CA ASP A 97 13.30 -0.93 -3.70
C ASP A 97 12.08 -0.02 -3.83
N PHE A 98 12.36 1.27 -4.02
CA PHE A 98 11.39 2.22 -4.54
C PHE A 98 11.10 1.86 -6.00
N MET A 99 9.86 1.44 -6.27
CA MET A 99 9.43 0.97 -7.57
C MET A 99 8.39 1.95 -8.15
N PRO A 100 8.80 2.91 -9.00
CA PRO A 100 7.85 3.79 -9.68
C PRO A 100 7.05 3.00 -10.71
N PHE A 101 5.77 3.35 -10.89
CA PHE A 101 4.93 2.73 -11.91
C PHE A 101 3.89 3.70 -12.47
N THR A 102 3.33 3.34 -13.62
CA THR A 102 2.15 3.97 -14.21
C THR A 102 1.10 2.89 -14.39
N PRO A 103 -0.04 2.94 -13.67
CA PRO A 103 -1.11 1.95 -13.81
C PRO A 103 -1.71 2.04 -15.22
N GLU A 104 -1.90 0.89 -15.85
CA GLU A 104 -2.72 0.77 -17.06
C GLU A 104 -4.22 0.80 -16.72
N ASP A 105 -4.59 0.28 -15.55
CA ASP A 105 -5.95 0.26 -15.01
C ASP A 105 -5.93 0.28 -13.47
N ILE A 106 -7.01 0.74 -12.84
CA ILE A 106 -7.22 0.76 -11.39
C ILE A 106 -8.65 0.31 -11.08
N GLU A 107 -8.77 -0.78 -10.33
CA GLU A 107 -10.06 -1.28 -9.87
C GLU A 107 -10.21 -1.09 -8.36
N VAL A 108 -11.41 -0.72 -7.91
CA VAL A 108 -11.76 -0.63 -6.48
C VAL A 108 -13.02 -1.42 -6.21
N HIS A 109 -12.91 -2.44 -5.38
CA HIS A 109 -13.99 -3.37 -5.06
C HIS A 109 -14.46 -3.18 -3.63
N LYS A 110 -15.78 -3.09 -3.42
CA LYS A 110 -16.39 -3.13 -2.08
C LYS A 110 -16.92 -4.53 -1.83
N LEU A 111 -16.42 -5.17 -0.78
CA LEU A 111 -16.95 -6.45 -0.31
C LEU A 111 -18.30 -6.22 0.40
N LEU A 112 -19.30 -7.03 0.04
CA LEU A 112 -20.66 -6.99 0.59
C LEU A 112 -20.81 -7.95 1.78
#